data_AF-A0A1I4IX51-F1
#
_entry.id   AF-A0A1I4IX51-F1
#
_cell.length_a   1.000
_cell.length_b   1.000
_cell.length_c   1.000
_cell.angle_alpha   90.00
_cell.angle_beta   90.00
_cell.angle_gamma   90.00
#
_symmetry.space_group_name_H-M   'P 1'
#
loop_
_entity.id
_entity.type
_entity.pdbx_description
1 polymer ?
#
loop_
_entity_poly.entity_id
_entity_poly.type
_entity_poly.pdbx_seq_one_letter_code
_entity_poly.pdbx_strand_id
1 'polypeptide(L)'
;MSIIFDKTNKTITLNTDNTTYQMVIGKFDYLLHLYYGPKVSGDMSYLLQMYDRGFSGNPSDAGTDRTFSLDTLPLEFSAYGNGDYRDSSFSVKNVEGVYGCDLRYVNHEIIEGKYTIPGLPSAFEENDEVETLKVELEDNAAKVSVTLLYGVFSKHDVITRTVVIENIGKDEIKVCRAFSASLDILNSDELDVITFNGRHGMERCVERVPVGKGAVTIGSRRGTSSHHHNPFVILCDKTAGENNGNCIGMLFLYSGNFRAEVFREYTGSVRMMMGIQDDMFEYPLGKGEKFYAPEAALCYSNRGFTELSHRYHEFINDNVIRVPENDEVRPILVNSWEAAFFDFDKNKLLKLADNAKELGVEMLVLDDGWFGNRNDDNTSLGDWNVNESKLGCSM
;
A
#
# COMPACT_ATOMS: atom_id res chain seq x y z
N MET A 1 11.45 -16.83 14.66
CA MET A 1 11.12 -15.47 15.14
C MET A 1 11.66 -14.48 14.14
N SER A 2 10.78 -14.07 13.24
CA SER A 2 10.99 -12.98 12.31
C SER A 2 10.94 -11.64 13.04
N ILE A 3 10.27 -11.54 14.19
CA ILE A 3 10.15 -10.29 14.96
C ILE A 3 10.90 -10.37 16.29
N ILE A 4 11.77 -9.39 16.55
CA ILE A 4 12.62 -9.34 17.75
C ILE A 4 12.52 -7.95 18.39
N PHE A 5 12.18 -7.91 19.67
CA PHE A 5 12.25 -6.69 20.49
C PHE A 5 13.45 -6.74 21.44
N ASP A 6 14.39 -5.81 21.27
CA ASP A 6 15.48 -5.57 22.21
C ASP A 6 15.06 -4.53 23.25
N LYS A 7 14.81 -5.00 24.47
CA LYS A 7 14.43 -4.13 25.60
C LYS A 7 15.50 -3.12 25.99
N THR A 8 16.77 -3.44 25.78
CA THR A 8 17.90 -2.59 26.20
C THR A 8 18.03 -1.39 25.27
N ASN A 9 18.04 -1.65 23.96
CA ASN A 9 18.18 -0.61 22.94
C ASN A 9 16.83 -0.04 22.49
N LYS A 10 15.71 -0.62 22.95
CA LYS A 10 14.34 -0.31 22.54
C LYS A 10 14.11 -0.41 21.03
N THR A 11 14.84 -1.29 20.35
CA THR A 11 14.71 -1.54 18.92
C THR A 11 13.73 -2.70 18.68
N ILE A 12 12.92 -2.56 17.63
CA ILE A 12 12.08 -3.64 17.12
C ILE A 12 12.60 -3.97 15.72
N THR A 13 12.99 -5.23 15.53
CA THR A 13 13.59 -5.72 14.28
C THR A 13 12.66 -6.75 13.64
N LEU A 14 12.28 -6.51 12.39
CA LEU A 14 11.58 -7.45 11.53
C LEU A 14 12.61 -8.04 10.55
N ASN A 15 12.73 -9.37 10.52
CA ASN A 15 13.62 -10.09 9.63
C ASN A 15 12.80 -10.99 8.73
N THR A 16 13.02 -10.87 7.43
CA THR A 16 12.64 -11.91 6.49
C THR A 16 13.84 -12.83 6.26
N ASP A 17 13.79 -13.70 5.25
CA ASP A 17 14.90 -14.59 4.93
C ASP A 17 16.15 -13.80 4.53
N ASN A 18 15.99 -12.74 3.74
CA ASN A 18 17.07 -11.96 3.14
C ASN A 18 17.06 -10.45 3.47
N THR A 19 16.05 -9.95 4.21
CA THR A 19 15.93 -8.52 4.53
C THR A 19 15.78 -8.27 6.02
N THR A 20 16.16 -7.06 6.44
CA THR A 20 15.92 -6.54 7.78
C THR A 20 15.21 -5.20 7.67
N TYR A 21 14.17 -5.03 8.46
CA TYR A 21 13.51 -3.75 8.73
C TYR A 21 13.65 -3.46 10.22
N GLN A 22 14.10 -2.26 10.59
CA GLN A 22 14.31 -1.91 11.99
C GLN A 22 13.74 -0.54 12.31
N MET A 23 13.12 -0.45 13.48
CA MET A 23 12.61 0.78 14.09
C MET A 23 13.07 0.87 15.54
N VAL A 24 12.99 2.06 16.13
CA VAL A 24 13.35 2.29 17.53
C VAL A 24 12.33 3.18 18.22
N ILE A 25 12.04 2.87 19.48
CA ILE A 25 11.31 3.76 20.38
C ILE A 25 12.32 4.80 20.88
N GLY A 26 12.34 5.94 20.21
CA GLY A 26 13.30 7.02 20.40
C GLY A 26 13.07 7.85 21.66
N LYS A 27 13.78 8.99 21.74
CA LYS A 27 13.54 9.98 22.80
C LYS A 27 12.08 10.46 22.74
N PHE A 28 11.52 10.72 23.92
CA PHE A 28 10.14 11.22 24.08
C PHE A 28 9.10 10.30 23.43
N ASP A 29 9.39 8.99 23.36
CA ASP A 29 8.49 7.96 22.86
C ASP A 29 8.07 8.15 21.39
N TYR A 30 8.86 8.86 20.59
CA TYR A 30 8.67 8.89 19.13
C TYR A 30 9.14 7.59 18.49
N LEU A 31 8.32 7.01 17.62
CA LEU A 31 8.68 5.81 16.86
C LEU A 31 9.44 6.20 15.58
N LEU A 32 10.74 5.90 15.57
CA LEU A 32 11.64 6.28 14.48
C LEU A 32 11.96 5.08 13.59
N HIS A 33 11.98 5.31 12.28
CA HIS A 33 12.48 4.33 11.31
C HIS A 33 14.02 4.33 11.33
N LEU A 34 14.65 3.16 11.31
CA LEU A 34 16.11 3.07 11.27
C LEU A 34 16.63 2.54 9.94
N TYR A 35 16.02 1.46 9.44
CA TYR A 35 16.59 0.70 8.34
C TYR A 35 15.56 -0.15 7.61
N TYR A 36 15.69 -0.24 6.30
CA TYR A 36 15.11 -1.32 5.50
C TYR A 36 16.05 -1.67 4.34
N GLY A 37 16.49 -2.93 4.27
CA GLY A 37 17.49 -3.36 3.29
C GLY A 37 17.97 -4.79 3.49
N PRO A 38 19.20 -5.13 3.04
CA PRO A 38 19.75 -6.47 3.20
C PRO A 38 19.76 -6.90 4.65
N LYS A 39 19.67 -8.21 4.88
CA LYS A 39 19.70 -8.77 6.23
C LYS A 39 20.96 -8.35 6.97
N VAL A 40 20.77 -7.76 8.15
CA VAL A 40 21.85 -7.27 9.02
C VAL A 40 21.58 -7.66 10.47
N SER A 41 22.63 -7.67 11.28
CA SER A 41 22.54 -7.87 12.72
C SER A 41 22.97 -6.61 13.47
N GLY A 42 22.41 -6.42 14.66
CA GLY A 42 22.76 -5.30 15.55
C GLY A 42 21.75 -4.15 15.51
N ASP A 43 22.14 -3.06 16.18
CA ASP A 43 21.36 -1.83 16.33
C ASP A 43 21.79 -0.80 15.28
N MET A 44 20.83 -0.36 14.45
CA MET A 44 21.01 0.63 13.39
C MET A 44 20.76 2.07 13.86
N SER A 45 20.57 2.30 15.17
CA SER A 45 20.36 3.63 15.76
C SER A 45 21.51 4.61 15.47
N TYR A 46 22.71 4.11 15.15
CA TYR A 46 23.84 4.93 14.72
C TYR A 46 23.60 5.71 13.41
N LEU A 47 22.59 5.32 12.62
CA LEU A 47 22.21 6.03 11.38
C LEU A 47 21.49 7.36 11.67
N LEU A 48 20.94 7.53 12.88
CA LEU A 48 20.25 8.76 13.26
C LEU A 48 21.23 9.94 13.37
N GLN A 49 20.87 11.04 12.73
CA GLN A 49 21.65 12.28 12.74
C GLN A 49 20.92 13.36 13.54
N MET A 50 21.51 13.76 14.66
CA MET A 50 20.98 14.78 15.56
C MET A 50 21.84 16.05 15.45
N TYR A 51 21.32 17.07 14.78
CA TYR A 51 22.02 18.35 14.59
C TYR A 51 21.05 19.51 14.84
N ASP A 52 21.54 20.61 15.41
CA ASP A 52 20.77 21.86 15.45
C ASP A 52 20.70 22.40 14.02
N ARG A 53 19.48 22.39 13.46
CA ARG A 53 19.19 22.83 12.11
C ARG A 53 18.23 24.01 12.20
N GLY A 54 18.67 25.15 11.68
CA GLY A 54 17.86 26.36 11.68
C GLY A 54 16.48 26.09 11.05
N PHE A 55 15.42 26.55 11.74
CA PHE A 55 14.01 26.40 11.37
C PHE A 55 13.40 24.99 11.52
N SER A 56 14.19 23.97 11.84
CA SER A 56 13.66 22.68 12.27
C SER A 56 13.33 22.74 13.76
N GLY A 57 12.05 22.98 14.07
CA GLY A 57 11.57 23.16 15.43
C GLY A 57 11.69 21.89 16.30
N ASN A 58 11.56 22.06 17.61
CA ASN A 58 11.70 20.97 18.58
C ASN A 58 10.37 20.77 19.33
N PRO A 59 9.98 19.52 19.64
CA PRO A 59 8.89 19.24 20.56
C PRO A 59 9.13 19.90 21.92
N SER A 60 8.07 20.27 22.63
CA SER A 60 8.18 20.91 23.95
C SER A 60 9.00 20.10 24.95
N ASP A 61 8.90 18.77 24.87
CA ASP A 61 9.58 17.82 25.77
C ASP A 61 11.10 17.82 25.58
N ALA A 62 11.58 18.29 24.43
CA ALA A 62 13.01 18.44 24.16
C ALA A 62 13.64 19.56 25.00
N GLY A 63 12.85 20.47 25.57
CA GLY A 63 13.33 21.56 26.42
C GLY A 63 14.34 22.44 25.67
N THR A 64 15.60 22.36 26.06
CA THR A 64 16.70 23.12 25.43
C THR A 64 17.50 22.31 24.38
N ASP A 65 17.17 21.04 24.16
CA ASP A 65 17.82 20.19 23.15
C ASP A 65 17.31 20.57 21.75
N ARG A 66 18.04 21.46 21.07
CA ARG A 66 17.73 21.91 19.71
C ARG A 66 18.09 20.89 18.63
N THR A 67 18.75 19.80 18.99
CA THR A 67 19.24 18.80 18.02
C THR A 67 18.19 17.74 17.67
N PHE A 68 17.06 17.71 18.40
CA PHE A 68 15.97 16.75 18.21
C PHE A 68 14.80 17.41 17.49
N SER A 69 14.56 17.06 16.22
CA SER A 69 13.48 17.62 15.42
C SER A 69 12.79 16.56 14.56
N LEU A 70 11.46 16.51 14.65
CA LEU A 70 10.62 15.65 13.80
C LEU A 70 10.61 16.10 12.33
N ASP A 71 11.07 17.31 12.02
CA ASP A 71 11.27 17.79 10.65
C ASP A 71 12.41 17.04 9.93
N THR A 72 13.30 16.40 10.68
CA THR A 72 14.49 15.73 10.10
C THR A 72 14.65 14.28 10.47
N LEU A 73 14.01 13.83 11.55
CA LEU A 73 14.13 12.46 11.99
C LEU A 73 13.31 11.52 11.09
N PRO A 74 13.80 10.31 10.83
CA PRO A 74 13.08 9.29 10.08
C PRO A 74 11.92 8.74 10.90
N LEU A 75 10.69 8.85 10.41
CA LEU A 75 9.48 8.46 11.14
C LEU A 75 8.85 7.20 10.55
N GLU A 76 8.41 6.28 11.40
CA GLU A 76 7.58 5.15 10.97
C GLU A 76 6.21 5.61 10.49
N PHE A 77 5.66 6.65 11.13
CA PHE A 77 4.35 7.22 10.82
C PHE A 77 4.33 8.71 11.18
N SER A 78 4.37 9.57 10.17
CA SER A 78 4.39 11.03 10.34
C SER A 78 2.98 11.59 10.43
N ALA A 79 2.79 12.58 11.31
CA ALA A 79 1.52 13.22 11.59
C ALA A 79 1.61 14.73 11.36
N TYR A 80 0.56 15.32 10.82
CA TYR A 80 0.48 16.77 10.64
C TYR A 80 0.35 17.51 11.96
N GLY A 81 1.07 18.63 12.11
CA GLY A 81 0.90 19.57 13.23
C GLY A 81 1.81 19.34 14.44
N ASN A 82 2.81 18.46 14.34
CA ASN A 82 3.79 18.19 15.41
C ASN A 82 5.19 18.81 15.17
N GLY A 83 5.31 19.68 14.17
CA GLY A 83 6.58 20.30 13.80
C GLY A 83 7.40 19.56 12.74
N ASP A 84 6.89 18.44 12.20
CA ASP A 84 7.32 17.92 10.91
C ASP A 84 6.69 18.76 9.77
N TYR A 85 7.51 19.45 8.96
CA TYR A 85 7.01 20.28 7.85
C TYR A 85 6.97 19.53 6.52
N ARG A 86 7.40 18.27 6.51
CA ARG A 86 7.34 17.38 5.35
C ARG A 86 5.90 16.93 5.11
N ASP A 87 5.63 16.39 3.93
CA ASP A 87 4.36 15.73 3.71
C ASP A 87 4.20 14.56 4.70
N SER A 88 3.04 14.52 5.37
CA SER A 88 2.75 13.61 6.46
C SER A 88 1.88 12.43 5.99
N SER A 89 2.03 11.27 6.62
CA SER A 89 1.17 10.10 6.38
C SER A 89 -0.21 10.20 7.02
N PHE A 90 -0.38 11.07 8.01
CA PHE A 90 -1.57 11.12 8.84
C PHE A 90 -1.99 12.53 9.21
N SER A 91 -3.30 12.79 9.16
CA SER A 91 -3.87 14.00 9.73
C SER A 91 -5.29 13.76 10.23
N VAL A 92 -5.62 14.42 11.33
CA VAL A 92 -6.95 14.47 11.92
C VAL A 92 -7.36 15.91 12.17
N LYS A 93 -8.67 16.12 12.15
CA LYS A 93 -9.33 17.39 12.44
C LYS A 93 -10.35 17.18 13.54
N ASN A 94 -10.31 18.00 14.58
CA ASN A 94 -11.28 17.96 15.67
C ASN A 94 -12.59 18.70 15.31
N VAL A 95 -13.57 18.70 16.22
CA VAL A 95 -14.85 19.41 16.04
C VAL A 95 -14.72 20.92 15.86
N GLU A 96 -13.63 21.53 16.34
CA GLU A 96 -13.35 22.96 16.19
C GLU A 96 -12.67 23.30 14.85
N GLY A 97 -12.36 22.27 14.04
CA GLY A 97 -11.66 22.44 12.78
C GLY A 97 -10.15 22.56 12.89
N VAL A 98 -9.59 22.30 14.08
CA VAL A 98 -8.14 22.34 14.31
C VAL A 98 -7.51 21.05 13.81
N TYR A 99 -6.46 21.19 13.01
CA TYR A 99 -5.60 20.10 12.58
C TYR A 99 -4.41 19.96 13.54
N GLY A 100 -4.09 18.74 13.91
CA GLY A 100 -2.90 18.45 14.71
C GLY A 100 -2.94 17.08 15.33
N CYS A 101 -1.81 16.37 15.28
CA CYS A 101 -1.62 15.15 16.03
C CYS A 101 -0.13 14.92 16.36
N ASP A 102 0.15 14.55 17.60
CA ASP A 102 1.46 14.23 18.13
C ASP A 102 1.47 12.82 18.74
N LEU A 103 1.64 11.82 17.88
CA LEU A 103 1.57 10.40 18.22
C LEU A 103 2.82 9.94 18.98
N ARG A 104 2.61 9.36 20.17
CA ARG A 104 3.65 8.81 21.04
C ARG A 104 3.45 7.32 21.27
N TYR A 105 4.54 6.56 21.30
CA TYR A 105 4.53 5.13 21.57
C TYR A 105 3.92 4.83 22.95
N VAL A 106 3.01 3.85 22.98
CA VAL A 106 2.38 3.34 24.20
C VAL A 106 2.82 1.91 24.47
N ASN A 107 2.62 1.02 23.50
CA ASN A 107 2.95 -0.39 23.64
C ASN A 107 3.18 -1.06 22.28
N HIS A 108 3.70 -2.29 22.29
CA HIS A 108 3.63 -3.19 21.15
C HIS A 108 3.25 -4.61 21.56
N GLU A 109 2.75 -5.38 20.59
CA GLU A 109 2.43 -6.79 20.72
C GLU A 109 3.02 -7.53 19.51
N ILE A 110 3.66 -8.68 19.75
CA ILE A 110 4.10 -9.59 18.70
C ILE A 110 3.17 -10.80 18.79
N ILE A 111 2.46 -11.08 17.71
CA ILE A 111 1.52 -12.20 17.62
C ILE A 111 1.93 -13.13 16.48
N GLU A 112 1.73 -14.42 16.71
CA GLU A 112 1.78 -15.42 15.65
C GLU A 112 0.59 -15.20 14.69
N GLY A 113 0.87 -15.40 13.41
CA GLY A 113 -0.09 -15.30 12.32
C GLY A 113 -0.25 -13.89 11.72
N LYS A 114 -0.99 -13.87 10.61
CA LYS A 114 -1.27 -12.65 9.84
C LYS A 114 -2.53 -11.92 10.32
N TYR A 115 -2.43 -10.61 10.56
CA TYR A 115 -3.61 -9.78 10.82
C TYR A 115 -4.60 -9.74 9.63
N THR A 116 -5.87 -9.50 9.93
CA THR A 116 -6.94 -9.28 8.93
C THR A 116 -7.51 -7.87 9.05
N ILE A 117 -8.08 -7.37 7.95
CA ILE A 117 -8.67 -6.02 7.90
C ILE A 117 -10.19 -6.15 7.63
N PRO A 118 -11.05 -5.77 8.58
CA PRO A 118 -12.51 -5.91 8.41
C PRO A 118 -13.02 -5.21 7.15
N GLY A 119 -13.70 -5.96 6.27
CA GLY A 119 -14.33 -5.43 5.06
C GLY A 119 -13.37 -5.04 3.94
N LEU A 120 -12.06 -5.29 4.07
CA LEU A 120 -11.05 -4.96 3.06
C LEU A 120 -10.26 -6.21 2.66
N PRO A 121 -9.76 -6.27 1.41
CA PRO A 121 -8.78 -7.27 1.04
C PRO A 121 -7.50 -7.05 1.84
N SER A 122 -6.92 -8.15 2.30
CA SER A 122 -5.58 -8.20 2.90
C SER A 122 -4.94 -9.53 2.55
N ALA A 123 -3.61 -9.54 2.54
CA ALA A 123 -2.86 -10.76 2.45
C ALA A 123 -3.20 -11.70 3.62
N PHE A 124 -3.10 -12.99 3.37
CA PHE A 124 -3.39 -14.07 4.31
C PHE A 124 -2.19 -15.01 4.44
N GLU A 125 -2.13 -15.67 5.58
CA GLU A 125 -1.15 -16.72 5.84
C GLU A 125 -1.64 -18.03 5.20
N GLU A 126 -0.78 -18.64 4.38
CA GLU A 126 -1.05 -19.91 3.70
C GLU A 126 0.22 -20.76 3.77
N ASN A 127 0.28 -21.71 4.69
CA ASN A 127 1.45 -22.60 4.91
C ASN A 127 2.78 -21.88 5.23
N ASP A 128 2.77 -20.55 5.42
CA ASP A 128 3.90 -19.74 5.85
C ASP A 128 3.84 -19.51 7.36
N GLU A 129 5.00 -19.43 8.03
CA GLU A 129 5.07 -18.89 9.39
C GLU A 129 5.11 -17.36 9.32
N VAL A 130 3.94 -16.72 9.49
CA VAL A 130 3.82 -15.26 9.52
C VAL A 130 3.78 -14.78 10.96
N GLU A 131 4.48 -13.69 11.28
CA GLU A 131 4.29 -12.97 12.54
C GLU A 131 3.76 -11.57 12.25
N THR A 132 2.94 -11.05 13.16
CA THR A 132 2.45 -9.68 13.13
C THR A 132 3.02 -8.89 14.31
N LEU A 133 3.62 -7.73 14.03
CA LEU A 133 3.87 -6.70 15.03
C LEU A 133 2.73 -5.69 15.03
N LYS A 134 2.19 -5.41 16.21
CA LYS A 134 1.30 -4.28 16.47
C LYS A 134 2.05 -3.24 17.27
N VAL A 135 2.08 -1.99 16.82
CA VAL A 135 2.62 -0.87 17.60
C VAL A 135 1.52 0.14 17.83
N GLU A 136 1.21 0.41 19.10
CA GLU A 136 0.21 1.38 19.51
C GLU A 136 0.86 2.73 19.78
N LEU A 137 0.35 3.75 19.11
CA LEU A 137 0.71 5.15 19.30
C LEU A 137 -0.53 5.94 19.73
N GLU A 138 -0.39 6.89 20.64
CA GLU A 138 -1.49 7.74 21.07
C GLU A 138 -1.11 9.22 21.05
N ASP A 139 -2.10 10.06 20.76
CA ASP A 139 -2.07 11.48 21.09
C ASP A 139 -3.10 11.78 22.18
N ASN A 140 -2.58 12.20 23.34
CA ASN A 140 -3.39 12.51 24.51
C ASN A 140 -4.22 13.80 24.39
N ALA A 141 -3.80 14.75 23.57
CA ALA A 141 -4.52 16.00 23.32
C ALA A 141 -5.60 15.81 22.25
N ALA A 142 -5.25 15.18 21.12
CA ALA A 142 -6.20 14.88 20.05
C ALA A 142 -7.16 13.74 20.40
N LYS A 143 -6.84 12.94 21.43
CA LYS A 143 -7.60 11.75 21.86
C LYS A 143 -7.78 10.75 20.72
N VAL A 144 -6.67 10.41 20.08
CA VAL A 144 -6.60 9.42 19.00
C VAL A 144 -5.60 8.34 19.36
N SER A 145 -5.98 7.07 19.16
CA SER A 145 -5.05 5.94 19.15
C SER A 145 -4.85 5.47 17.72
N VAL A 146 -3.60 5.16 17.37
CA VAL A 146 -3.18 4.67 16.07
C VAL A 146 -2.41 3.37 16.29
N THR A 147 -2.93 2.27 15.76
CA THR A 147 -2.23 0.99 15.75
C THR A 147 -1.59 0.77 14.38
N LEU A 148 -0.26 0.73 14.33
CA LEU A 148 0.51 0.32 13.17
C LEU A 148 0.64 -1.20 13.16
N LEU A 149 0.25 -1.85 12.06
CA LEU A 149 0.33 -3.29 11.90
C LEU A 149 1.41 -3.62 10.86
N TYR A 150 2.31 -4.54 11.20
CA TYR A 150 3.38 -5.04 10.32
C TYR A 150 3.28 -6.56 10.23
N GLY A 151 3.07 -7.12 9.05
CA GLY A 151 2.99 -8.56 8.84
C GLY A 151 4.21 -9.04 8.07
N VAL A 152 4.95 -10.00 8.61
CA VAL A 152 6.26 -10.41 8.09
C VAL A 152 6.16 -11.76 7.39
N PHE A 153 6.21 -11.73 6.06
CA PHE A 153 6.21 -12.93 5.20
C PHE A 153 7.66 -13.29 4.88
N SER A 154 8.30 -14.04 5.79
CA SER A 154 9.75 -14.27 5.75
C SER A 154 10.24 -14.89 4.45
N LYS A 155 9.53 -15.93 3.97
CA LYS A 155 9.83 -16.68 2.75
C LYS A 155 9.78 -15.82 1.49
N HIS A 156 8.84 -14.87 1.44
CA HIS A 156 8.63 -13.99 0.28
C HIS A 156 9.46 -12.69 0.34
N ASP A 157 10.18 -12.44 1.44
CA ASP A 157 10.87 -11.17 1.71
C ASP A 157 9.92 -9.95 1.64
N VAL A 158 8.65 -10.15 2.04
CA VAL A 158 7.61 -9.12 2.04
C VAL A 158 7.26 -8.71 3.47
N ILE A 159 7.17 -7.40 3.70
CA ILE A 159 6.59 -6.81 4.91
C ILE A 159 5.34 -6.07 4.51
N THR A 160 4.20 -6.46 5.05
CA THR A 160 2.92 -5.78 4.85
C THR A 160 2.70 -4.75 5.95
N ARG A 161 2.09 -3.60 5.62
CA ARG A 161 1.75 -2.55 6.57
C ARG A 161 0.31 -2.08 6.41
N THR A 162 -0.34 -1.82 7.52
CA THR A 162 -1.60 -1.07 7.56
C THR A 162 -1.74 -0.32 8.89
N VAL A 163 -2.79 0.49 8.99
CA VAL A 163 -3.05 1.36 10.12
C VAL A 163 -4.51 1.23 10.55
N VAL A 164 -4.72 1.14 11.86
CA VAL A 164 -6.03 1.26 12.50
C VAL A 164 -6.05 2.54 13.31
N ILE A 165 -7.02 3.40 13.07
CA ILE A 165 -7.18 4.69 13.76
C ILE A 165 -8.44 4.61 14.61
N GLU A 166 -8.33 4.86 15.90
CA GLU A 166 -9.44 4.83 16.86
C GLU A 166 -9.62 6.20 17.52
N ASN A 167 -10.86 6.67 17.56
CA ASN A 167 -11.21 7.83 18.38
C ASN A 167 -11.42 7.40 19.84
N ILE A 168 -10.45 7.70 20.70
CA ILE A 168 -10.53 7.42 22.15
C ILE A 168 -11.11 8.62 22.94
N GLY A 169 -11.53 9.67 22.23
CA GLY A 169 -12.16 10.87 22.76
C GLY A 169 -13.67 10.75 22.97
N LYS A 170 -14.30 11.87 23.33
CA LYS A 170 -15.76 11.95 23.46
C LYS A 170 -16.42 12.53 22.21
N ASP A 171 -15.77 13.49 21.59
CA ASP A 171 -16.27 14.23 20.45
C ASP A 171 -15.86 13.54 19.14
N GLU A 172 -16.63 13.75 18.07
CA GLU A 172 -16.29 13.25 16.74
C GLU A 172 -14.98 13.88 16.25
N ILE A 173 -14.13 13.06 15.63
CA ILE A 173 -12.97 13.54 14.87
C ILE A 173 -13.16 13.18 13.40
N LYS A 174 -12.43 13.87 12.53
CA LYS A 174 -12.35 13.51 11.11
C LYS A 174 -10.94 13.10 10.77
N VAL A 175 -10.79 11.93 10.19
CA VAL A 175 -9.52 11.51 9.57
C VAL A 175 -9.46 12.16 8.19
N CYS A 176 -8.47 13.02 7.98
CA CYS A 176 -8.28 13.78 6.74
C CYS A 176 -7.17 13.19 5.86
N ARG A 177 -6.26 12.40 6.44
CA ARG A 177 -5.26 11.62 5.71
C ARG A 177 -4.92 10.37 6.52
N ALA A 178 -4.84 9.22 5.85
CA ALA A 178 -4.44 7.95 6.44
C ALA A 178 -3.70 7.09 5.41
N PHE A 179 -2.38 7.29 5.32
CA PHE A 179 -1.53 6.43 4.52
C PHE A 179 -1.23 5.12 5.23
N SER A 180 -1.04 4.03 4.47
CA SER A 180 -0.85 2.69 5.01
C SER A 180 0.62 2.40 5.30
N ALA A 181 1.54 3.05 4.58
CA ALA A 181 2.97 2.92 4.77
C ALA A 181 3.70 4.25 4.53
N SER A 182 4.79 4.43 5.28
CA SER A 182 5.77 5.52 5.14
C SER A 182 7.17 4.97 5.40
N LEU A 183 8.10 5.25 4.50
CA LEU A 183 9.51 4.86 4.62
C LEU A 183 10.38 6.10 4.46
N ASP A 184 11.17 6.40 5.49
CA ASP A 184 12.20 7.43 5.44
C ASP A 184 13.58 6.80 5.22
N ILE A 185 14.14 7.00 4.04
CA ILE A 185 15.42 6.41 3.65
C ILE A 185 16.52 7.43 3.91
N LEU A 186 17.35 7.11 4.90
CA LEU A 186 18.48 7.92 5.32
C LEU A 186 19.64 7.82 4.33
N ASN A 187 20.39 8.92 4.18
CA ASN A 187 21.65 8.97 3.42
C ASN A 187 21.57 8.35 2.01
N SER A 188 20.48 8.60 1.30
CA SER A 188 20.31 8.06 -0.05
C SER A 188 21.15 8.81 -1.08
N ASP A 189 21.87 8.05 -1.91
CA ASP A 189 22.47 8.50 -3.17
C ASP A 189 21.40 9.11 -4.12
N GLU A 190 21.78 9.45 -5.35
CA GLU A 190 20.80 9.75 -6.38
C GLU A 190 19.92 8.52 -6.64
N LEU A 191 18.64 8.62 -6.30
CA LEU A 191 17.62 7.60 -6.49
C LEU A 191 16.68 7.98 -7.63
N ASP A 192 16.10 6.97 -8.28
CA ASP A 192 14.99 7.13 -9.21
C ASP A 192 13.74 6.46 -8.62
N VAL A 193 12.56 6.95 -9.03
CA VAL A 193 11.28 6.28 -8.81
C VAL A 193 10.72 5.78 -10.14
N ILE A 194 10.26 4.53 -10.16
CA ILE A 194 9.56 3.91 -11.27
C ILE A 194 8.07 3.86 -10.95
N THR A 195 7.27 4.28 -11.92
CA THR A 195 5.80 4.32 -11.88
C THR A 195 5.24 3.63 -13.12
N PHE A 196 3.97 3.23 -13.07
CA PHE A 196 3.29 2.50 -14.13
C PHE A 196 2.06 3.27 -14.58
N ASN A 197 2.23 4.05 -15.64
CA ASN A 197 1.29 5.07 -16.09
C ASN A 197 0.61 4.67 -17.40
N GLY A 198 -0.53 5.24 -17.73
CA GLY A 198 -1.18 4.88 -18.99
C GLY A 198 -2.53 5.54 -19.24
N ARG A 199 -3.31 4.86 -20.07
CA ARG A 199 -4.69 5.21 -20.41
C ARG A 199 -5.43 3.94 -20.84
N HIS A 200 -6.74 4.04 -21.01
CA HIS A 200 -7.53 2.96 -21.59
C HIS A 200 -6.94 2.47 -22.92
N GLY A 201 -6.67 1.16 -23.02
CA GLY A 201 -6.08 0.50 -24.18
C GLY A 201 -4.56 0.64 -24.29
N MET A 202 -3.90 1.20 -23.27
CA MET A 202 -2.44 1.29 -23.15
C MET A 202 -2.03 1.51 -21.69
N GLU A 203 -2.31 0.54 -20.83
CA GLU A 203 -2.07 0.61 -19.39
C GLU A 203 -0.63 0.28 -19.00
N ARG A 204 -0.20 0.79 -17.84
CA ARG A 204 1.03 0.36 -17.13
C ARG A 204 2.33 0.48 -17.95
N CYS A 205 2.45 1.52 -18.76
CA CYS A 205 3.73 1.91 -19.34
C CYS A 205 4.71 2.32 -18.22
N VAL A 206 5.91 1.76 -18.28
CA VAL A 206 6.97 2.04 -17.30
C VAL A 206 7.49 3.46 -17.51
N GLU A 207 7.50 4.24 -16.44
CA GLU A 207 8.11 5.57 -16.40
C GLU A 207 9.08 5.64 -15.22
N ARG A 208 10.33 6.01 -15.50
CA ARG A 208 11.42 6.12 -14.52
C ARG A 208 11.88 7.57 -14.45
N VAL A 209 11.77 8.18 -13.27
CA VAL A 209 12.12 9.60 -13.06
C VAL A 209 13.04 9.76 -11.84
N PRO A 210 14.02 10.68 -11.88
CA PRO A 210 14.86 10.97 -10.73
C PRO A 210 14.07 11.55 -9.56
N VAL A 211 14.41 11.14 -8.33
CA VAL A 211 13.89 11.76 -7.10
C VAL A 211 14.68 13.05 -6.83
N GLY A 212 14.22 14.12 -7.50
CA GLY A 212 14.76 15.46 -7.39
C GLY A 212 14.28 16.24 -6.16
N LYS A 213 14.35 17.57 -6.22
CA LYS A 213 13.98 18.48 -5.11
C LYS A 213 12.45 18.68 -4.93
N GLY A 214 11.63 18.09 -5.80
CA GLY A 214 10.18 18.14 -5.72
C GLY A 214 9.62 16.74 -5.48
N ALA A 215 8.33 16.67 -5.12
CA ALA A 215 7.64 15.40 -4.96
C ALA A 215 7.23 14.81 -6.31
N VAL A 216 7.48 13.51 -6.48
CA VAL A 216 6.83 12.69 -7.50
C VAL A 216 5.58 12.10 -6.85
N THR A 217 4.42 12.50 -7.34
CA THR A 217 3.12 12.01 -6.85
C THR A 217 2.36 11.33 -7.97
N ILE A 218 1.87 10.13 -7.70
CA ILE A 218 0.88 9.45 -8.55
C ILE A 218 -0.35 9.09 -7.71
N GLY A 219 -1.49 8.88 -8.36
CA GLY A 219 -2.70 8.51 -7.64
C GLY A 219 -3.94 8.44 -8.51
N SER A 220 -5.07 8.14 -7.86
CA SER A 220 -6.38 8.15 -8.48
C SER A 220 -7.43 8.77 -7.57
N ARG A 221 -8.33 9.53 -8.20
CA ARG A 221 -9.56 10.14 -7.63
C ARG A 221 -10.83 9.64 -8.33
N ARG A 222 -10.71 8.53 -9.08
CA ARG A 222 -11.75 8.06 -10.01
C ARG A 222 -12.78 7.11 -9.37
N GLY A 223 -12.65 6.83 -8.08
CA GLY A 223 -13.33 5.73 -7.39
C GLY A 223 -12.70 4.36 -7.62
N THR A 224 -11.62 4.29 -8.40
CA THR A 224 -10.92 3.07 -8.83
C THR A 224 -9.41 3.25 -8.79
N SER A 225 -8.61 2.20 -8.67
CA SER A 225 -7.14 2.24 -8.75
C SER A 225 -6.64 2.88 -10.05
N SER A 226 -7.30 2.59 -11.18
CA SER A 226 -7.23 3.29 -12.47
C SER A 226 -6.22 2.77 -13.51
N HIS A 227 -6.56 3.03 -14.78
CA HIS A 227 -5.70 2.85 -15.96
C HIS A 227 -4.57 3.89 -16.07
N HIS A 228 -4.70 5.02 -15.37
CA HIS A 228 -3.81 6.18 -15.55
C HIS A 228 -2.55 6.06 -14.70
N HIS A 229 -2.70 5.55 -13.49
CA HIS A 229 -1.62 5.22 -12.58
C HIS A 229 -1.99 3.95 -11.85
N ASN A 230 -1.11 2.95 -11.88
CA ASN A 230 -1.25 1.77 -11.04
C ASN A 230 -0.78 2.08 -9.61
N PRO A 231 -1.40 1.52 -8.55
CA PRO A 231 -1.00 1.76 -7.18
C PRO A 231 0.23 0.94 -6.77
N PHE A 232 1.30 1.10 -7.53
CA PHE A 232 2.59 0.46 -7.35
C PHE A 232 3.70 1.42 -7.74
N VAL A 233 4.70 1.56 -6.87
CA VAL A 233 5.90 2.37 -7.12
C VAL A 233 7.15 1.60 -6.70
N ILE A 234 8.25 1.81 -7.41
CA ILE A 234 9.56 1.25 -7.06
C ILE A 234 10.53 2.40 -6.88
N LEU A 235 11.14 2.51 -5.70
CA LEU A 235 12.27 3.39 -5.46
C LEU A 235 13.56 2.61 -5.64
N CYS A 236 14.52 3.11 -6.41
CA CYS A 236 15.72 2.36 -6.75
C CYS A 236 16.96 3.22 -6.94
N ASP A 237 18.13 2.57 -6.87
CA ASP A 237 19.38 3.22 -7.24
C ASP A 237 19.32 3.67 -8.71
N LYS A 238 19.94 4.80 -9.03
CA LYS A 238 20.04 5.30 -10.41
C LYS A 238 20.66 4.31 -11.40
N THR A 239 21.48 3.39 -10.91
CA THR A 239 22.12 2.33 -11.70
C THR A 239 21.38 1.01 -11.67
N ALA A 240 20.33 0.87 -10.84
CA ALA A 240 19.56 -0.37 -10.74
C ALA A 240 18.95 -0.77 -12.09
N GLY A 241 18.97 -2.06 -12.38
CA GLY A 241 18.38 -2.66 -13.56
C GLY A 241 17.69 -3.98 -13.21
N GLU A 242 17.41 -4.79 -14.22
CA GLU A 242 16.71 -6.07 -14.01
C GLU A 242 17.44 -7.03 -13.05
N ASN A 243 18.76 -7.07 -13.13
CA ASN A 243 19.59 -8.07 -12.42
C ASN A 243 20.61 -7.46 -11.46
N ASN A 244 20.48 -6.17 -11.11
CA ASN A 244 21.41 -5.50 -10.19
C ASN A 244 20.79 -4.26 -9.53
N GLY A 245 21.39 -3.84 -8.42
CA GLY A 245 21.07 -2.59 -7.72
C GLY A 245 19.98 -2.75 -6.68
N ASN A 246 19.94 -1.80 -5.75
CA ASN A 246 18.94 -1.76 -4.70
C ASN A 246 17.62 -1.21 -5.25
N CYS A 247 16.52 -1.85 -4.87
CA CYS A 247 15.18 -1.37 -5.15
C CYS A 247 14.20 -1.77 -4.03
N ILE A 248 13.26 -0.87 -3.75
CA ILE A 248 12.16 -1.05 -2.80
C ILE A 248 10.87 -0.86 -3.58
N GLY A 249 10.06 -1.91 -3.69
CA GLY A 249 8.70 -1.79 -4.19
C GLY A 249 7.72 -1.50 -3.04
N MET A 250 6.67 -0.75 -3.34
CA MET A 250 5.50 -0.58 -2.47
C MET A 250 4.24 -0.76 -3.30
N LEU A 251 3.43 -1.77 -2.97
CA LEU A 251 2.20 -2.14 -3.66
C LEU A 251 0.99 -1.90 -2.76
N PHE A 252 -0.02 -1.19 -3.25
CA PHE A 252 -1.27 -1.00 -2.51
C PHE A 252 -2.26 -2.12 -2.81
N LEU A 253 -2.67 -2.84 -1.77
CA LEU A 253 -3.70 -3.87 -1.87
C LEU A 253 -5.10 -3.23 -1.74
N TYR A 254 -5.41 -2.35 -2.68
CA TYR A 254 -6.68 -1.62 -2.72
C TYR A 254 -7.10 -1.26 -4.15
N SER A 255 -8.40 -1.32 -4.40
CA SER A 255 -8.97 -1.13 -5.75
C SER A 255 -9.61 0.24 -5.97
N GLY A 256 -9.58 1.13 -4.97
CA GLY A 256 -10.20 2.45 -5.02
C GLY A 256 -9.20 3.60 -5.23
N ASN A 257 -9.56 4.78 -4.71
CA ASN A 257 -8.69 5.96 -4.75
C ASN A 257 -7.41 5.74 -3.93
N PHE A 258 -6.28 6.18 -4.46
CA PHE A 258 -4.99 6.10 -3.79
C PHE A 258 -4.11 7.31 -4.08
N ARG A 259 -3.08 7.49 -3.26
CA ARG A 259 -1.95 8.40 -3.48
C ARG A 259 -0.67 7.67 -3.10
N ALA A 260 0.34 7.82 -3.95
CA ALA A 260 1.71 7.46 -3.64
C ALA A 260 2.59 8.68 -3.88
N GLU A 261 3.54 8.92 -2.98
CA GLU A 261 4.35 10.13 -2.96
C GLU A 261 5.79 9.79 -2.59
N VAL A 262 6.73 10.28 -3.39
CA VAL A 262 8.16 10.13 -3.16
C VAL A 262 8.82 11.49 -3.30
N PHE A 263 9.54 11.92 -2.28
CA PHE A 263 10.22 13.20 -2.30
C PHE A 263 11.53 13.17 -1.54
N ARG A 264 12.46 14.01 -1.97
CA ARG A 264 13.75 14.19 -1.30
C ARG A 264 13.71 15.44 -0.43
N GLU A 265 14.16 15.27 0.80
CA GLU A 265 14.30 16.34 1.76
C GLU A 265 15.51 17.21 1.50
N TYR A 266 15.48 18.40 2.08
CA TYR A 266 16.63 19.30 2.09
C TYR A 266 17.85 18.68 2.83
N THR A 267 17.61 17.72 3.73
CA THR A 267 18.65 16.93 4.42
C THR A 267 19.24 15.82 3.54
N GLY A 268 18.66 15.56 2.37
CA GLY A 268 19.08 14.52 1.44
C GLY A 268 18.41 13.15 1.64
N SER A 269 17.68 12.97 2.74
CA SER A 269 16.81 11.79 2.96
C SER A 269 15.65 11.75 1.97
N VAL A 270 15.09 10.57 1.72
CA VAL A 270 13.94 10.39 0.83
C VAL A 270 12.79 9.77 1.61
N ARG A 271 11.61 10.40 1.54
CA ARG A 271 10.36 9.85 2.08
C ARG A 271 9.53 9.25 0.97
N MET A 272 9.11 8.00 1.14
CA MET A 272 8.24 7.25 0.24
C MET A 272 6.99 6.82 1.00
N MET A 273 5.81 7.20 0.52
CA MET A 273 4.54 6.93 1.19
C MET A 273 3.47 6.44 0.23
N MET A 274 2.49 5.70 0.77
CA MET A 274 1.32 5.26 0.01
C MET A 274 0.11 5.01 0.91
N GLY A 275 -1.06 5.40 0.42
CA GLY A 275 -2.34 4.94 0.96
C GLY A 275 -3.54 5.54 0.26
N ILE A 276 -4.67 5.67 0.97
CA ILE A 276 -5.89 6.25 0.40
C ILE A 276 -5.64 7.70 0.00
N GLN A 277 -6.21 8.09 -1.15
CA GLN A 277 -6.16 9.47 -1.63
C GLN A 277 -6.83 10.42 -0.62
N ASP A 278 -6.12 11.49 -0.27
CA ASP A 278 -6.55 12.47 0.73
C ASP A 278 -7.41 13.61 0.16
N ASP A 279 -7.48 13.76 -1.17
CA ASP A 279 -8.39 14.71 -1.80
C ASP A 279 -9.86 14.33 -1.59
N MET A 280 -10.63 15.28 -1.06
CA MET A 280 -12.04 15.10 -0.65
C MET A 280 -12.26 13.93 0.32
N PHE A 281 -11.24 13.56 1.10
CA PHE A 281 -11.33 12.51 2.11
C PHE A 281 -11.44 13.15 3.51
N GLU A 282 -12.62 13.06 4.11
CA GLU A 282 -12.86 13.38 5.52
C GLU A 282 -13.73 12.27 6.14
N TYR A 283 -13.09 11.26 6.72
CA TYR A 283 -13.81 10.13 7.32
C TYR A 283 -14.19 10.46 8.77
N PRO A 284 -15.50 10.55 9.12
CA PRO A 284 -15.92 10.82 10.48
C PRO A 284 -15.68 9.59 11.36
N LEU A 285 -15.21 9.81 12.59
CA LEU A 285 -15.08 8.78 13.62
C LEU A 285 -15.71 9.29 14.92
N GLY A 286 -16.81 8.67 15.31
CA GLY A 286 -17.41 8.82 16.63
C GLY A 286 -16.60 8.12 17.72
N LYS A 287 -17.02 8.30 18.97
CA LYS A 287 -16.33 7.71 20.14
C LYS A 287 -16.22 6.18 20.03
N GLY A 288 -14.99 5.67 20.11
CA GLY A 288 -14.67 4.25 20.04
C GLY A 288 -14.78 3.64 18.64
N GLU A 289 -15.14 4.45 17.63
CA GLU A 289 -15.16 3.99 16.25
C GLU A 289 -13.74 3.91 15.68
N LYS A 290 -13.58 2.99 14.72
CA LYS A 290 -12.30 2.67 14.11
C LYS A 290 -12.37 2.87 12.60
N PHE A 291 -11.33 3.50 12.08
CA PHE A 291 -11.02 3.49 10.66
C PHE A 291 -9.92 2.46 10.40
N TYR A 292 -10.10 1.65 9.36
CA TYR A 292 -9.13 0.68 8.90
C TYR A 292 -8.58 1.13 7.54
N ALA A 293 -7.28 1.43 7.47
CA ALA A 293 -6.63 1.69 6.20
C ALA A 293 -6.49 0.38 5.40
N PRO A 294 -6.42 0.41 4.06
CA PRO A 294 -6.04 -0.76 3.27
C PRO A 294 -4.59 -1.15 3.53
N GLU A 295 -4.16 -2.31 3.05
CA GLU A 295 -2.80 -2.81 3.24
C GLU A 295 -1.85 -2.33 2.13
N ALA A 296 -0.61 -2.04 2.49
CA ALA A 296 0.50 -1.87 1.56
C ALA A 296 1.52 -2.99 1.76
N ALA A 297 1.97 -3.63 0.68
CA ALA A 297 3.04 -4.61 0.71
C ALA A 297 4.35 -3.95 0.30
N LEU A 298 5.39 -4.14 1.11
CA LEU A 298 6.75 -3.63 0.89
C LEU A 298 7.67 -4.81 0.60
N CYS A 299 8.52 -4.65 -0.40
CA CYS A 299 9.52 -5.66 -0.76
C CYS A 299 10.81 -4.95 -1.14
N TYR A 300 11.94 -5.50 -0.70
CA TYR A 300 13.27 -5.02 -1.03
C TYR A 300 14.00 -6.04 -1.91
N SER A 301 14.88 -5.57 -2.79
CA SER A 301 15.87 -6.41 -3.49
C SER A 301 17.18 -5.64 -3.64
N ASN A 302 18.30 -6.34 -3.44
CA ASN A 302 19.64 -5.88 -3.82
C ASN A 302 20.15 -6.50 -5.12
N ARG A 303 19.29 -7.20 -5.86
CA ARG A 303 19.59 -7.92 -7.10
C ARG A 303 18.75 -7.46 -8.28
N GLY A 304 18.14 -6.27 -8.19
CA GLY A 304 17.39 -5.65 -9.28
C GLY A 304 15.92 -6.06 -9.39
N PHE A 305 15.29 -5.55 -10.46
CA PHE A 305 13.83 -5.58 -10.63
C PHE A 305 13.25 -6.98 -10.88
N THR A 306 14.02 -7.90 -11.45
CA THR A 306 13.55 -9.27 -11.71
C THR A 306 13.31 -10.02 -10.39
N GLU A 307 14.24 -9.94 -9.44
CA GLU A 307 14.05 -10.56 -8.11
C GLU A 307 12.90 -9.89 -7.34
N LEU A 308 12.82 -8.55 -7.37
CA LEU A 308 11.72 -7.81 -6.77
C LEU A 308 10.35 -8.27 -7.33
N SER A 309 10.25 -8.41 -8.65
CA SER A 309 9.00 -8.81 -9.32
C SER A 309 8.63 -10.26 -9.00
N HIS A 310 9.60 -11.19 -9.00
CA HIS A 310 9.33 -12.59 -8.64
C HIS A 310 8.82 -12.72 -7.20
N ARG A 311 9.41 -11.98 -6.24
CA ARG A 311 8.91 -11.94 -4.86
C ARG A 311 7.46 -11.47 -4.77
N TYR A 312 7.09 -10.41 -5.51
CA TYR A 312 5.69 -9.98 -5.60
C TYR A 312 4.79 -11.00 -6.28
N HIS A 313 5.25 -11.67 -7.35
CA HIS A 313 4.45 -12.69 -8.03
C HIS A 313 4.14 -13.85 -7.09
N GLU A 314 5.14 -14.38 -6.40
CA GLU A 314 4.98 -15.47 -5.42
C GLU A 314 4.07 -15.02 -4.28
N PHE A 315 4.34 -13.87 -3.65
CA PHE A 315 3.49 -13.33 -2.58
C PHE A 315 2.02 -13.13 -3.00
N ILE A 316 1.77 -12.60 -4.20
CA ILE A 316 0.39 -12.38 -4.68
C ILE A 316 -0.32 -13.71 -4.93
N ASN A 317 0.35 -14.67 -5.56
CA ASN A 317 -0.24 -15.97 -5.86
C ASN A 317 -0.51 -16.76 -4.58
N ASP A 318 0.44 -16.78 -3.65
CA ASP A 318 0.39 -17.63 -2.46
C ASP A 318 -0.43 -16.99 -1.33
N ASN A 319 -0.38 -15.65 -1.17
CA ASN A 319 -0.91 -14.97 0.01
C ASN A 319 -2.00 -13.91 -0.28
N VAL A 320 -2.39 -13.67 -1.53
CA VAL A 320 -3.43 -12.65 -1.86
C VAL A 320 -4.59 -13.24 -2.65
N ILE A 321 -4.32 -14.09 -3.64
CA ILE A 321 -5.35 -14.74 -4.45
C ILE A 321 -5.98 -15.89 -3.65
N ARG A 322 -7.27 -15.78 -3.33
CA ARG A 322 -8.05 -16.79 -2.58
C ARG A 322 -8.80 -17.79 -3.46
N VAL A 323 -8.42 -17.89 -4.73
CA VAL A 323 -9.03 -18.89 -5.62
C VAL A 323 -8.60 -20.25 -5.07
N PRO A 324 -9.51 -21.25 -4.95
CA PRO A 324 -9.12 -22.58 -4.51
C PRO A 324 -7.90 -23.05 -5.31
N GLU A 325 -6.92 -23.67 -4.65
CA GLU A 325 -5.88 -24.40 -5.36
C GLU A 325 -6.57 -25.34 -6.33
N ASN A 326 -6.54 -24.97 -7.60
CA ASN A 326 -6.97 -25.83 -8.68
C ASN A 326 -5.70 -26.07 -9.47
N ASP A 327 -5.14 -27.26 -9.34
CA ASP A 327 -4.01 -27.75 -10.13
C ASP A 327 -4.33 -27.77 -11.64
N GLU A 328 -5.58 -27.47 -12.02
CA GLU A 328 -6.02 -27.33 -13.39
C GLU A 328 -5.50 -26.03 -14.02
N VAL A 329 -4.77 -26.21 -15.13
CA VAL A 329 -4.40 -25.12 -16.04
C VAL A 329 -5.65 -24.33 -16.43
N ARG A 330 -5.57 -22.99 -16.37
CA ARG A 330 -6.69 -22.12 -16.74
C ARG A 330 -7.13 -22.41 -18.18
N PRO A 331 -8.44 -22.53 -18.46
CA PRO A 331 -8.94 -22.94 -19.76
C PRO A 331 -8.59 -21.93 -20.85
N ILE A 332 -8.21 -22.42 -22.02
CA ILE A 332 -8.11 -21.61 -23.25
C ILE A 332 -9.54 -21.20 -23.62
N LEU A 333 -9.84 -19.91 -23.53
CA LEU A 333 -11.17 -19.37 -23.80
C LEU A 333 -11.25 -18.58 -25.11
N VAL A 334 -12.45 -18.52 -25.68
CA VAL A 334 -12.86 -17.52 -26.68
C VAL A 334 -13.94 -16.63 -26.07
N ASN A 335 -13.81 -15.31 -26.24
CA ASN A 335 -14.78 -14.33 -25.75
C ASN A 335 -15.52 -13.67 -26.93
N SER A 336 -16.82 -13.44 -26.79
CA SER A 336 -17.66 -12.92 -27.88
C SER A 336 -17.51 -11.43 -28.19
N TRP A 337 -16.84 -10.64 -27.35
CA TRP A 337 -16.83 -9.17 -27.42
C TRP A 337 -16.30 -8.63 -28.76
N GLU A 338 -15.03 -8.82 -29.10
CA GLU A 338 -14.51 -8.32 -30.38
C GLU A 338 -15.03 -9.12 -31.59
N ALA A 339 -15.55 -10.34 -31.36
CA ALA A 339 -16.08 -11.19 -32.40
C ALA A 339 -17.43 -10.71 -32.94
N ALA A 340 -18.26 -10.09 -32.09
CA ALA A 340 -19.63 -9.70 -32.45
C ALA A 340 -20.11 -8.37 -31.85
N PHE A 341 -19.40 -7.81 -30.86
CA PHE A 341 -19.87 -6.73 -29.99
C PHE A 341 -21.30 -7.05 -29.52
N PHE A 342 -22.24 -6.14 -29.76
CA PHE A 342 -23.65 -6.36 -29.45
C PHE A 342 -24.44 -7.13 -30.54
N ASP A 343 -23.88 -7.31 -31.74
CA ASP A 343 -24.56 -7.94 -32.89
C ASP A 343 -24.40 -9.46 -32.89
N PHE A 344 -24.97 -10.12 -31.88
CA PHE A 344 -25.06 -11.56 -31.80
C PHE A 344 -26.48 -12.07 -31.58
N ASP A 345 -26.70 -13.32 -31.96
CA ASP A 345 -27.85 -14.13 -31.59
C ASP A 345 -27.37 -15.54 -31.18
N LYS A 346 -28.29 -16.40 -30.78
CA LYS A 346 -28.01 -17.80 -30.46
C LYS A 346 -27.18 -18.52 -31.52
N ASN A 347 -27.52 -18.33 -32.81
CA ASN A 347 -26.92 -19.09 -33.89
C ASN A 347 -25.48 -18.65 -34.14
N LYS A 348 -25.20 -17.33 -34.08
CA LYS A 348 -23.84 -16.80 -34.17
C LYS A 348 -22.96 -17.31 -33.02
N LEU A 349 -23.48 -17.37 -31.79
CA LEU A 349 -22.76 -17.90 -30.62
C LEU A 349 -22.49 -19.40 -30.72
N LEU A 350 -23.47 -20.20 -31.14
CA LEU A 350 -23.27 -21.65 -31.34
C LEU A 350 -22.24 -21.93 -32.44
N LYS A 351 -22.29 -21.17 -33.54
CA LYS A 351 -21.29 -21.27 -34.60
C LYS A 351 -19.89 -20.90 -34.11
N LEU A 352 -19.77 -19.87 -33.26
CA LEU A 352 -18.50 -19.53 -32.62
C LEU A 352 -18.00 -20.68 -31.74
N ALA A 353 -18.88 -21.30 -30.95
CA ALA A 353 -18.54 -22.46 -30.11
C ALA A 353 -18.10 -23.68 -30.94
N ASP A 354 -18.80 -24.00 -32.03
CA ASP A 354 -18.46 -25.12 -32.92
C ASP A 354 -17.08 -24.92 -33.55
N ASN A 355 -16.80 -23.72 -34.09
CA ASN A 355 -15.49 -23.38 -34.64
C ASN A 355 -14.39 -23.42 -33.56
N ALA A 356 -14.67 -22.92 -32.35
CA ALA A 356 -13.73 -22.90 -31.26
C ALA A 356 -13.39 -24.33 -30.79
N LYS A 357 -14.39 -25.21 -30.73
CA LYS A 357 -14.23 -26.63 -30.44
C LYS A 357 -13.35 -27.35 -31.47
N GLU A 358 -13.52 -27.05 -32.76
CA GLU A 358 -12.64 -27.60 -33.81
C GLU A 358 -11.16 -27.20 -33.63
N LEU A 359 -10.90 -26.04 -33.02
CA LEU A 359 -9.55 -25.54 -32.70
C LEU A 359 -9.04 -26.00 -31.32
N GLY A 360 -9.83 -26.75 -30.55
CA GLY A 360 -9.46 -27.21 -29.21
C GLY A 360 -9.61 -26.16 -28.10
N VAL A 361 -10.39 -25.10 -28.32
CA VAL A 361 -10.74 -24.14 -27.27
C VAL A 361 -11.68 -24.79 -26.25
N GLU A 362 -11.48 -24.49 -24.97
CA GLU A 362 -12.08 -25.20 -23.84
C GLU A 362 -13.29 -24.46 -23.24
N MET A 363 -13.40 -23.15 -23.51
CA MET A 363 -14.46 -22.30 -22.94
C MET A 363 -14.93 -21.22 -23.91
N LEU A 364 -16.25 -21.02 -24.00
CA LEU A 364 -16.87 -19.84 -24.60
C LEU A 364 -17.36 -18.91 -23.49
N VAL A 365 -16.93 -17.65 -23.52
CA VAL A 365 -17.42 -16.58 -22.64
C VAL A 365 -18.40 -15.70 -23.43
N LEU A 366 -19.64 -15.64 -22.96
CA LEU A 366 -20.66 -14.71 -23.45
C LEU A 366 -20.47 -13.34 -22.76
N ASP A 367 -20.04 -12.36 -23.54
CA ASP A 367 -19.75 -11.00 -23.08
C ASP A 367 -20.98 -10.07 -23.09
N ASP A 368 -20.81 -8.75 -22.97
CA ASP A 368 -21.89 -7.76 -22.86
C ASP A 368 -22.94 -7.91 -23.98
N GLY A 369 -24.20 -7.65 -23.65
CA GLY A 369 -25.33 -7.69 -24.57
C GLY A 369 -26.32 -8.85 -24.40
N TRP A 370 -26.13 -9.73 -23.41
CA TRP A 370 -27.00 -10.90 -23.19
C TRP A 370 -28.25 -10.61 -22.35
N PHE A 371 -28.33 -9.45 -21.70
CA PHE A 371 -29.33 -9.10 -20.71
C PHE A 371 -30.25 -7.93 -21.15
N GLY A 372 -31.39 -7.78 -20.48
CA GLY A 372 -32.35 -6.70 -20.70
C GLY A 372 -32.66 -6.49 -22.19
N ASN A 373 -32.54 -5.24 -22.65
CA ASN A 373 -32.56 -4.87 -24.08
C ASN A 373 -31.19 -4.36 -24.54
N ARG A 374 -30.11 -4.94 -24.01
CA ARG A 374 -28.71 -4.52 -24.21
C ARG A 374 -28.22 -4.84 -25.63
N ASN A 375 -28.62 -4.00 -26.58
CA ASN A 375 -28.19 -4.06 -27.99
C ASN A 375 -27.14 -2.99 -28.34
N ASP A 376 -26.84 -2.12 -27.38
CA ASP A 376 -25.76 -1.14 -27.38
C ASP A 376 -25.36 -0.86 -25.92
N ASP A 377 -24.41 0.07 -25.73
CA ASP A 377 -23.94 0.49 -24.42
C ASP A 377 -24.80 1.58 -23.76
N ASN A 378 -25.91 2.01 -24.37
CA ASN A 378 -26.74 3.13 -23.91
C ASN A 378 -27.86 2.75 -22.93
N THR A 379 -28.14 1.45 -22.71
CA THR A 379 -29.30 1.01 -21.90
C THR A 379 -29.01 -0.23 -21.04
N SER A 380 -29.94 -0.61 -20.16
CA SER A 380 -30.06 -1.95 -19.52
C SER A 380 -29.05 -2.33 -18.41
N LEU A 381 -28.01 -1.54 -18.10
CA LEU A 381 -27.20 -1.81 -16.91
C LEU A 381 -28.08 -1.69 -15.64
N GLY A 382 -28.17 -2.78 -14.88
CA GLY A 382 -29.11 -2.93 -13.75
C GLY A 382 -30.22 -3.96 -14.01
N ASP A 383 -30.52 -4.26 -15.27
CA ASP A 383 -31.58 -5.20 -15.68
C ASP A 383 -30.99 -6.57 -16.08
N TRP A 384 -30.45 -7.29 -15.10
CA TRP A 384 -29.71 -8.56 -15.30
C TRP A 384 -30.60 -9.80 -15.59
N ASN A 385 -31.67 -9.62 -16.36
CA ASN A 385 -32.51 -10.72 -16.87
C ASN A 385 -32.09 -11.08 -18.28
N VAL A 386 -32.17 -12.36 -18.66
CA VAL A 386 -31.77 -12.83 -20.00
C VAL A 386 -32.61 -12.15 -21.10
N ASN A 387 -31.95 -11.67 -22.15
CA ASN A 387 -32.62 -11.22 -23.37
C ASN A 387 -33.05 -12.43 -24.21
N GLU A 388 -34.19 -13.01 -23.86
CA GLU A 388 -34.76 -14.20 -24.53
C GLU A 388 -35.03 -13.96 -26.03
N SER A 389 -35.33 -12.72 -26.42
CA SER A 389 -35.53 -12.37 -27.83
C SER A 389 -34.26 -12.53 -28.66
N LYS A 390 -33.09 -12.23 -28.06
CA LYS A 390 -31.77 -12.34 -28.69
C LYS A 390 -31.21 -13.76 -28.64
N LEU A 391 -31.39 -14.44 -27.51
CA LEU A 391 -30.84 -15.77 -27.27
C LEU A 391 -31.79 -16.92 -27.64
N GLY A 392 -33.05 -16.64 -27.98
CA GLY A 392 -34.01 -17.66 -28.41
C GLY A 392 -34.20 -18.78 -27.38
N CYS A 393 -34.02 -18.46 -26.09
CA CYS A 393 -34.29 -19.35 -24.98
C CYS A 393 -35.66 -18.94 -24.41
N SER A 394 -36.67 -19.79 -24.54
CA SER A 394 -37.84 -19.70 -23.65
C SER A 394 -37.50 -20.51 -22.40
N MET A 395 -37.83 -19.99 -21.22
CA MET A 395 -37.88 -20.80 -19.99
C MET A 395 -38.91 -21.93 -20.11
#